data_AF-A0A1I9G7Y2-F1
#
_entry.id   AF-A0A1I9G7Y2-F1
#
_cell.length_a   1.000
_cell.length_b   1.000
_cell.length_c   1.000
_cell.angle_alpha   90.00
_cell.angle_beta   90.00
_cell.angle_gamma   90.00
#
_symmetry.space_group_name_H-M   'P 1'
#
loop_
_entity.id
_entity.type
_entity.pdbx_description
1 polymer ?
#
loop_
_entity_poly.entity_id
_entity_poly.type
_entity_poly.pdbx_seq_one_letter_code
_entity_poly.pdbx_strand_id
1 'polypeptide(L)'
;MNAKMDPCEDFYEYACGNWIKDHPIPDDAPSVSNFENLGQDLEFALKGLLEQKNIESLDGDAVRKARAFYHLCLNESRSLLV
;
A
#
# COMPACT_ATOMS: atom_id res chain seq x y z
N MET A 1 -15.77 4.50 -14.92
CA MET A 1 -16.63 5.32 -15.81
C MET A 1 -18.07 4.86 -15.75
N ASN A 2 -19.00 5.78 -15.50
CA ASN A 2 -20.44 5.64 -15.66
C ASN A 2 -20.91 6.42 -16.90
N ALA A 3 -20.93 5.76 -18.06
CA ALA A 3 -21.28 6.38 -19.34
C ALA A 3 -22.75 6.84 -19.47
N LYS A 4 -23.57 6.64 -18.43
CA LYS A 4 -24.96 7.13 -18.39
C LYS A 4 -25.06 8.57 -17.89
N MET A 5 -24.01 9.11 -17.26
CA MET A 5 -23.97 10.52 -16.84
C MET A 5 -23.47 11.42 -17.95
N ASP A 6 -24.03 12.62 -18.04
CA ASP A 6 -23.50 13.68 -18.87
C ASP A 6 -22.22 14.25 -18.22
N PRO A 7 -21.04 14.18 -18.89
CA PRO A 7 -19.80 14.73 -18.35
C PRO A 7 -19.83 16.25 -18.15
N CYS A 8 -20.72 16.99 -18.84
CA CYS A 8 -20.88 18.42 -18.67
C CYS A 8 -21.62 18.78 -17.37
N GLU A 9 -22.46 17.87 -16.86
CA GLU A 9 -23.24 18.07 -15.63
C GLU A 9 -22.49 17.53 -14.40
N ASP A 10 -21.93 16.33 -14.50
CA ASP A 10 -21.11 15.73 -13.44
C ASP A 10 -19.97 14.87 -14.04
N PHE A 11 -18.85 15.54 -14.29
CA PHE A 11 -17.66 14.88 -14.82
C PHE A 11 -17.09 13.82 -13.87
N TYR A 12 -17.27 13.98 -12.56
CA TYR A 12 -16.71 13.05 -11.57
C TYR A 12 -17.50 11.74 -11.57
N GLU A 13 -18.83 11.79 -11.53
CA GLU A 13 -19.66 10.57 -11.63
C GLU A 13 -19.49 9.92 -13.01
N TYR A 14 -19.38 10.71 -14.10
CA TYR A 14 -19.08 10.16 -15.41
C TYR A 14 -17.75 9.37 -15.42
N ALA A 15 -16.66 9.96 -14.94
CA ALA A 15 -15.35 9.33 -14.98
C ALA A 15 -15.21 8.18 -13.95
N CYS A 16 -15.69 8.37 -12.72
CA CYS A 16 -15.38 7.54 -11.56
C CYS A 16 -16.59 6.78 -10.98
N GLY A 17 -17.82 7.10 -11.35
CA GLY A 17 -19.03 6.65 -10.63
C GLY A 17 -19.19 5.13 -10.47
N ASN A 18 -18.82 4.35 -11.49
CA ASN A 18 -18.82 2.89 -11.36
C ASN A 18 -17.65 2.36 -10.52
N TRP A 19 -16.49 3.04 -10.53
CA TRP A 19 -15.33 2.63 -9.73
C TRP A 19 -15.66 2.71 -8.24
N ILE A 20 -16.36 3.77 -7.80
CA ILE A 20 -16.78 3.96 -6.41
C ILE A 20 -17.73 2.83 -5.94
N LYS A 21 -18.59 2.32 -6.83
CA LYS A 21 -19.50 1.20 -6.51
C LYS A 21 -18.76 -0.11 -6.31
N ASP A 22 -17.71 -0.33 -7.08
CA ASP A 22 -16.92 -1.56 -7.05
C ASP A 22 -15.82 -1.54 -5.97
N HIS A 23 -15.50 -0.37 -5.42
CA HIS A 23 -14.45 -0.16 -4.41
C HIS A 23 -15.04 0.51 -3.16
N PRO A 24 -15.77 -0.23 -2.31
CA PRO A 24 -16.19 0.28 -1.01
C PRO A 24 -14.98 0.54 -0.10
N ILE A 25 -15.10 1.49 0.82
CA ILE A 25 -14.06 1.77 1.80
C ILE A 25 -13.92 0.56 2.74
N PRO A 26 -12.72 -0.06 2.84
CA PRO A 26 -12.46 -1.14 3.79
C PRO A 26 -12.60 -0.72 5.26
N ASP A 27 -12.87 -1.68 6.15
CA ASP A 27 -13.04 -1.42 7.60
C ASP A 27 -11.77 -0.87 8.28
N ASP A 28 -10.59 -1.15 7.72
CA ASP A 28 -9.28 -0.73 8.22
C ASP A 28 -8.76 0.56 7.56
N ALA A 29 -9.57 1.21 6.72
CA ALA A 29 -9.17 2.40 5.98
C ALA A 29 -10.18 3.56 6.15
N PRO A 30 -9.71 4.81 6.23
CA PRO A 30 -10.59 5.97 6.28
C PRO A 30 -11.14 6.38 4.90
N SER A 31 -10.50 5.93 3.81
CA SER A 31 -10.82 6.28 2.42
C SER A 31 -10.30 5.23 1.45
N VAL A 32 -10.79 5.26 0.21
CA VAL A 32 -10.28 4.46 -0.91
C VAL A 32 -10.21 5.33 -2.16
N SER A 33 -9.05 5.35 -2.82
CA SER A 33 -8.86 5.96 -4.13
C SER A 33 -7.78 5.20 -4.90
N ASN A 34 -7.58 5.57 -6.16
CA ASN A 34 -6.50 5.01 -6.97
C ASN A 34 -5.10 5.29 -6.38
N PHE A 35 -4.93 6.38 -5.62
CA PHE A 35 -3.66 6.69 -4.96
C PHE A 35 -3.38 5.76 -3.79
N GLU A 36 -4.38 5.44 -2.97
CA GLU A 36 -4.27 4.45 -1.89
C GLU A 36 -3.94 3.07 -2.46
N ASN A 37 -4.61 2.66 -3.55
CA ASN A 37 -4.30 1.39 -4.23
C ASN A 37 -2.82 1.35 -4.70
N LEU A 38 -2.34 2.44 -5.32
CA LEU A 38 -0.94 2.53 -5.72
C LEU A 38 0.03 2.52 -4.53
N GLY A 39 -0.36 3.16 -3.43
CA GLY A 39 0.39 3.13 -2.17
C GLY A 39 0.51 1.70 -1.63
N GLN A 40 -0.58 0.94 -1.62
CA GLN A 40 -0.58 -0.46 -1.20
C GLN A 40 0.33 -1.32 -2.08
N ASP A 41 0.25 -1.17 -3.41
CA ASP A 41 1.13 -1.89 -4.35
C ASP A 41 2.62 -1.58 -4.08
N LEU A 42 2.94 -0.31 -3.79
CA LEU A 42 4.29 0.11 -3.42
C LEU A 42 4.72 -0.51 -2.08
N GLU A 43 3.84 -0.51 -1.08
CA GLU A 43 4.11 -1.13 0.23
C GLU A 43 4.36 -2.63 0.10
N PHE A 44 3.62 -3.34 -0.76
CA PHE A 44 3.86 -4.76 -1.04
C PHE A 44 5.22 -4.98 -1.71
N ALA A 45 5.60 -4.13 -2.67
CA ALA A 45 6.91 -4.20 -3.30
C ALA A 45 8.04 -3.95 -2.27
N LEU A 46 7.89 -2.93 -1.42
CA LEU A 46 8.84 -2.61 -0.36
C LEU A 46 8.95 -3.74 0.67
N LYS A 47 7.82 -4.31 1.11
CA LYS A 47 7.77 -5.51 1.95
C LYS A 47 8.60 -6.64 1.34
N GLY A 48 8.37 -6.94 0.07
CA GLY A 48 9.12 -7.98 -0.64
C GLY A 48 10.64 -7.72 -0.68
N LEU A 49 11.07 -6.46 -0.79
CA LEU A 49 12.49 -6.09 -0.74
C LEU A 49 13.08 -6.15 0.67
N LEU A 50 12.30 -5.80 1.69
CA LEU A 50 12.73 -5.76 3.09
C LEU A 50 12.76 -7.14 3.75
N GLU A 51 11.96 -8.10 3.27
CA GLU A 51 11.95 -9.49 3.75
C GLU A 51 13.12 -10.33 3.21
N GLN A 52 13.84 -9.84 2.19
CA GLN A 52 14.98 -10.54 1.62
C GLN A 52 16.18 -10.55 2.58
N LYS A 53 17.00 -11.61 2.48
CA LYS A 53 18.28 -11.65 3.20
C LYS A 53 19.25 -10.62 2.64
N ASN A 54 20.12 -10.11 3.51
CA ASN A 54 21.20 -9.23 3.09
C ASN A 54 22.17 -9.93 2.13
N ILE A 55 22.54 -9.24 1.06
CA ILE A 55 23.58 -9.63 0.11
C ILE A 55 24.83 -8.84 0.46
N GLU A 56 25.80 -9.48 1.14
CA GLU A 56 26.97 -8.79 1.71
C GLU A 56 27.77 -7.98 0.68
N SER A 57 27.82 -8.43 -0.57
CA SER A 57 28.56 -7.79 -1.67
C SER A 57 27.83 -6.63 -2.34
N LEU A 58 26.52 -6.46 -2.11
CA LEU A 58 25.68 -5.45 -2.78
C LEU A 58 25.03 -4.47 -1.79
N ASP A 59 24.66 -4.94 -0.61
CA ASP A 59 23.89 -4.15 0.34
C ASP A 59 24.80 -3.27 1.20
N GLY A 60 24.68 -1.96 1.00
CA GLY A 60 25.27 -0.97 1.90
C GLY A 60 24.65 -0.99 3.30
N ASP A 61 25.33 -0.36 4.25
CA ASP A 61 24.91 -0.35 5.66
C ASP A 61 23.48 0.17 5.89
N ALA A 62 23.04 1.14 5.09
CA ALA A 62 21.69 1.69 5.19
C ALA A 62 20.62 0.64 4.91
N VAL A 63 20.79 -0.16 3.83
CA VAL A 63 19.85 -1.22 3.46
C VAL A 63 19.84 -2.31 4.52
N ARG A 64 21.02 -2.74 5.01
CA ARG A 64 21.13 -3.74 6.07
C ARG A 64 20.40 -3.32 7.35
N LYS A 65 20.55 -2.06 7.76
CA LYS A 65 19.87 -1.50 8.94
C LYS A 65 18.36 -1.40 8.72
N ALA A 66 17.91 -0.99 7.55
CA ALA A 66 16.48 -0.92 7.23
C ALA A 66 15.81 -2.30 7.29
N ARG A 67 16.42 -3.34 6.69
CA ARG A 67 15.91 -4.72 6.77
C ARG A 67 15.92 -5.26 8.19
N ALA A 68 17.00 -5.03 8.93
CA ALA A 68 17.07 -5.42 10.33
C ALA A 68 15.92 -4.76 11.12
N PHE A 69 15.74 -3.44 11.00
CA PHE A 69 14.65 -2.72 11.66
C PHE A 69 13.26 -3.26 11.31
N TYR A 70 13.02 -3.55 10.03
CA TYR A 70 11.77 -4.17 9.57
C TYR A 70 11.50 -5.52 10.28
N HIS A 71 12.47 -6.43 10.31
CA HIS A 71 12.31 -7.71 11.00
C HIS A 71 12.16 -7.58 12.52
N LEU A 72 12.80 -6.57 13.13
CA LEU A 72 12.64 -6.26 14.56
C LEU A 72 11.20 -5.82 14.88
N CYS A 73 10.53 -5.12 13.96
CA CYS A 73 9.16 -4.64 14.13
C CYS A 73 8.12 -5.76 14.00
N LEU A 74 8.34 -6.71 13.09
CA LEU A 74 7.38 -7.80 12.83
C LEU A 74 7.53 -9.01 13.75
N ASN A 75 8.60 -9.07 14.55
CA ASN A 75 8.83 -10.18 15.46
C ASN A 75 7.95 -10.07 16.71
N GLU A 76 6.70 -10.50 16.59
CA GLU A 76 5.68 -10.47 17.65
C GLU A 76 6.09 -11.27 18.90
N SER A 77 6.91 -12.33 18.73
CA SER A 77 7.40 -13.13 19.86
C SER A 77 8.31 -12.33 20.81
N ARG A 78 8.91 -11.23 20.34
CA ARG A 78 9.69 -10.32 21.19
C ARG A 78 8.84 -9.17 21.77
N SER A 79 7.72 -8.83 21.14
CA SER A 79 6.81 -7.77 21.61
C SER A 79 5.97 -8.17 22.82
N LEU A 80 5.85 -9.47 23.12
CA LEU A 80 5.18 -9.98 24.33
C LEU A 80 6.01 -9.90 25.62
N LEU A 81 7.20 -9.30 25.57
CA LEU A 81 8.10 -9.09 26.72
C LEU A 81 8.09 -7.65 27.25
N VAL A 82 7.16 -6.81 26.78
CA VAL A 82 6.94 -5.43 27.27
C VAL A 82 5.61 -5.36 28.01
#